data_AF-W4VEH1-F1
#
_entry.id   AF-W4VEH1-F1
#
_cell.length_a   1.000
_cell.length_b   1.000
_cell.length_c   1.000
_cell.angle_alpha   90.00
_cell.angle_beta   90.00
_cell.angle_gamma   90.00
#
_symmetry.space_group_name_H-M   'P 1'
#
loop_
_entity.id
_entity.type
_entity.pdbx_description
1 polymer ?
#
loop_
_entity_poly.entity_id
_entity_poly.type
_entity_poly.pdbx_seq_one_letter_code
_entity_poly.pdbx_strand_id
1 'polypeptide(L)'
;MTVVEKGDIGGVCLNVGCIPSKALIQAGHKVEYARGDETLGIKTENVSIDFSKIQEWKSSIVKKLTGGVESLLKGNKVDIVRGEVYFVDKNTAKVMDDKNSQTYTFKHCIIATGSRTIELPTFKYTDRVIDSTGALNLKELPKKIVVIGGGYVGTELGTAYANLAQK
;
A
#
# COMPACT_ATOMS: atom_id res chain seq x y z
N MET A 1 18.36 -19.52 4.56
CA MET A 1 18.05 -18.46 3.57
C MET A 1 17.83 -17.19 4.35
N THR A 2 18.31 -16.06 3.86
CA THR A 2 18.16 -14.77 4.55
C THR A 2 17.42 -13.81 3.64
N VAL A 3 16.39 -13.16 4.18
CA VAL A 3 15.67 -12.08 3.52
C VAL A 3 16.04 -10.79 4.21
N VAL A 4 16.49 -9.80 3.45
CA VAL A 4 16.79 -8.47 3.96
C VAL A 4 15.71 -7.51 3.47
N GLU A 5 15.07 -6.80 4.40
CA GLU A 5 14.00 -5.85 4.10
C GLU A 5 14.11 -4.62 5.01
N LYS A 6 14.15 -3.42 4.41
CA LYS A 6 14.23 -2.15 5.14
C LYS A 6 12.87 -1.66 5.65
N GLY A 7 11.79 -1.98 4.94
CA GLY A 7 10.42 -1.63 5.29
C GLY A 7 9.67 -2.79 5.93
N ASP A 8 8.39 -2.96 5.60
CA ASP A 8 7.56 -4.06 6.08
C ASP A 8 7.59 -5.27 5.14
N ILE A 9 7.50 -6.48 5.71
CA ILE A 9 7.42 -7.72 4.95
C ILE A 9 6.16 -7.70 4.07
N GLY A 10 6.30 -8.21 2.84
CA GLY A 10 5.25 -8.17 1.81
C GLY A 10 5.42 -7.02 0.80
N GLY A 11 6.36 -6.11 1.04
CA GLY A 11 6.75 -5.05 0.11
C GLY A 11 5.58 -4.13 -0.25
N VAL A 12 5.69 -3.45 -1.42
CA VAL A 12 4.68 -2.49 -1.89
C VAL A 12 3.31 -3.13 -2.04
N CYS A 13 3.24 -4.32 -2.66
CA CYS A 13 1.99 -5.00 -2.99
C CYS A 13 1.07 -5.17 -1.77
N LEU A 14 1.63 -5.63 -0.65
CA LEU A 14 0.87 -5.95 0.56
C LEU A 14 0.62 -4.71 1.43
N ASN A 15 1.59 -3.80 1.51
CA ASN A 15 1.56 -2.69 2.46
C ASN A 15 0.91 -1.42 1.92
N VAL A 16 1.24 -1.04 0.67
CA VAL A 16 0.89 0.29 0.10
C VAL A 16 0.51 0.21 -1.39
N GLY A 17 -0.01 -0.94 -1.82
CA GLY A 17 -0.30 -1.21 -3.22
C GLY A 17 -1.58 -2.02 -3.37
N CYS A 18 -1.47 -3.23 -3.92
CA CYS A 18 -2.59 -4.07 -4.31
C CYS A 18 -3.59 -4.32 -3.17
N ILE A 19 -3.14 -4.82 -2.03
CA ILE A 19 -4.07 -5.20 -0.95
C ILE A 19 -4.88 -4.00 -0.42
N PRO A 20 -4.25 -2.90 0.04
CA PRO A 20 -5.01 -1.77 0.54
C PRO A 20 -5.86 -1.08 -0.55
N SER A 21 -5.39 -1.01 -1.80
CA SER A 21 -6.20 -0.44 -2.90
C SER A 21 -7.45 -1.27 -3.18
N LYS A 22 -7.33 -2.59 -3.28
CA LYS A 22 -8.48 -3.47 -3.56
C LYS A 22 -9.47 -3.48 -2.39
N ALA A 23 -8.99 -3.38 -1.15
CA ALA A 23 -9.86 -3.20 0.01
C ALA A 23 -10.64 -1.87 -0.07
N LEU A 24 -9.97 -0.76 -0.41
CA LEU A 24 -10.62 0.55 -0.53
C LEU A 24 -11.63 0.60 -1.69
N ILE A 25 -11.30 0.02 -2.85
CA ILE A 25 -12.21 -0.13 -3.99
C ILE A 25 -13.46 -0.92 -3.56
N GLN A 26 -13.28 -2.02 -2.82
CA GLN A 26 -14.39 -2.82 -2.35
C GLN A 26 -15.29 -2.04 -1.38
N ALA A 27 -14.72 -1.24 -0.47
CA ALA A 27 -15.49 -0.35 0.39
C ALA A 27 -16.29 0.67 -0.46
N GLY A 28 -15.66 1.27 -1.47
CA GLY A 28 -16.32 2.15 -2.42
C GLY A 28 -17.50 1.48 -3.13
N HIS A 29 -17.32 0.28 -3.67
CA HIS A 29 -18.41 -0.48 -4.29
C HIS A 29 -19.55 -0.73 -3.30
N LYS A 30 -19.25 -1.11 -2.05
CA LYS A 30 -20.28 -1.32 -1.02
C LYS A 30 -21.06 -0.05 -0.71
N VAL A 31 -20.41 1.10 -0.69
CA VAL A 31 -21.08 2.39 -0.51
C VAL A 31 -21.98 2.69 -1.71
N GLU A 32 -21.51 2.52 -2.94
CA GLU A 32 -22.33 2.82 -4.13
C GLU A 32 -23.54 1.88 -4.21
N TYR A 33 -23.37 0.58 -3.92
CA TYR A 33 -24.50 -0.35 -3.82
C TYR A 33 -25.48 0.03 -2.70
N ALA A 34 -24.98 0.48 -1.55
CA ALA A 34 -25.82 0.89 -0.43
C ALA A 34 -26.64 2.14 -0.74
N ARG A 35 -26.24 2.98 -1.70
CA ARG A 35 -27.03 4.16 -2.13
C ARG A 35 -28.25 3.79 -2.97
N GLY A 36 -28.33 2.54 -3.44
CA GLY A 36 -29.41 2.09 -4.31
C GLY A 36 -29.24 2.54 -5.76
N ASP A 37 -30.24 2.22 -6.56
CA ASP A 37 -30.31 2.54 -7.98
C ASP A 37 -31.79 2.77 -8.35
N GLU A 38 -32.16 4.04 -8.51
CA GLU A 38 -33.55 4.41 -8.83
C GLU A 38 -33.99 3.90 -10.20
N THR A 39 -33.07 3.66 -11.14
CA THR A 39 -33.40 3.11 -12.46
C THR A 39 -33.89 1.67 -12.36
N LEU A 40 -33.46 0.96 -11.31
CA LEU A 40 -33.93 -0.37 -10.93
C LEU A 40 -35.10 -0.31 -9.93
N GLY A 41 -35.58 0.88 -9.56
CA GLY A 41 -36.63 1.08 -8.55
C GLY A 41 -36.16 0.91 -7.11
N ILE A 42 -34.84 0.85 -6.85
CA ILE A 42 -34.29 0.67 -5.50
C ILE A 42 -33.92 2.03 -4.92
N LYS A 43 -34.67 2.45 -3.91
CA LYS A 43 -34.38 3.68 -3.16
C LYS A 43 -33.77 3.34 -1.81
N THR A 44 -32.74 4.07 -1.41
CA THR A 44 -32.14 3.95 -0.08
C THR A 44 -31.96 5.33 0.52
N GLU A 45 -32.41 5.50 1.76
CA GLU A 45 -32.31 6.76 2.49
C GLU A 45 -31.17 6.67 3.51
N ASN A 46 -30.47 7.80 3.71
CA ASN A 46 -29.54 8.01 4.84
C ASN A 46 -28.31 7.06 4.88
N VAL A 47 -27.57 6.92 3.79
CA VAL A 47 -26.26 6.25 3.80
C VAL A 47 -25.20 7.17 4.44
N SER A 48 -24.71 6.80 5.62
CA SER A 48 -23.60 7.49 6.29
C SER A 48 -22.30 6.70 6.14
N ILE A 49 -21.17 7.43 6.06
CA ILE A 49 -19.84 6.85 5.85
C ILE A 49 -18.95 7.26 7.02
N ASP A 50 -18.40 6.28 7.72
CA ASP A 50 -17.32 6.46 8.69
C ASP A 50 -16.00 6.05 8.03
N PHE A 51 -15.27 7.05 7.52
CA PHE A 51 -14.03 6.79 6.81
C PHE A 51 -12.90 6.28 7.72
N SER A 52 -12.92 6.63 9.01
CA SER A 52 -11.94 6.09 9.98
C SER A 52 -12.09 4.58 10.09
N LYS A 53 -13.33 4.08 10.22
CA LYS A 53 -13.59 2.64 10.25
C LYS A 53 -13.21 1.92 8.97
N ILE A 54 -13.39 2.55 7.81
CA ILE A 54 -12.92 1.99 6.53
C ILE A 54 -11.40 1.85 6.53
N GLN A 55 -10.69 2.87 7.01
CA GLN A 55 -9.22 2.85 7.09
C GLN A 55 -8.71 1.83 8.11
N GLU A 56 -9.36 1.70 9.27
CA GLU A 56 -9.06 0.68 10.27
C GLU A 56 -9.26 -0.74 9.72
N TRP A 57 -10.40 -0.99 9.07
CA TRP A 57 -10.69 -2.27 8.44
C TRP A 57 -9.66 -2.63 7.36
N LYS A 58 -9.37 -1.70 6.44
CA LYS A 58 -8.31 -1.86 5.43
C LYS A 58 -6.97 -2.21 6.08
N SER A 59 -6.58 -1.48 7.12
CA SER A 59 -5.33 -1.70 7.86
C SER A 59 -5.29 -3.06 8.55
N SER A 60 -6.44 -3.55 9.05
CA SER A 60 -6.54 -4.88 9.66
C SER A 60 -6.25 -6.01 8.66
N ILE A 61 -6.70 -5.85 7.40
CA ILE A 61 -6.44 -6.81 6.32
C ILE A 61 -4.95 -6.83 6.00
N VAL A 62 -4.33 -5.64 5.84
CA VAL A 62 -2.89 -5.51 5.60
C VAL A 62 -2.11 -6.19 6.72
N LYS A 63 -2.38 -5.84 7.98
CA LYS A 63 -1.70 -6.42 9.16
C LYS A 63 -1.84 -7.94 9.24
N LYS A 64 -3.02 -8.47 8.94
CA LYS A 64 -3.26 -9.92 8.92
C LYS A 64 -2.37 -10.61 7.88
N LEU A 65 -2.30 -10.05 6.67
CA LEU A 65 -1.54 -10.65 5.57
C LEU A 65 -0.04 -10.50 5.75
N THR A 66 0.45 -9.33 6.19
CA THR A 66 1.89 -9.10 6.45
C THR A 66 2.39 -10.00 7.57
N GLY A 67 1.64 -10.11 8.67
CA GLY A 67 1.94 -11.03 9.76
C GLY A 67 1.86 -12.51 9.35
N GLY A 68 0.98 -12.85 8.40
CA GLY A 68 0.92 -14.17 7.79
C GLY A 68 2.20 -14.52 7.01
N VAL A 69 2.68 -13.59 6.17
CA VAL A 69 3.93 -13.79 5.41
C VAL A 69 5.13 -13.90 6.36
N GLU A 70 5.22 -13.04 7.37
CA GLU A 70 6.30 -13.12 8.37
C GLU A 70 6.29 -14.47 9.12
N SER A 71 5.10 -14.94 9.51
CA SER A 71 4.92 -16.25 10.13
C SER A 71 5.38 -17.40 9.21
N LEU A 72 5.05 -17.33 7.92
CA LEU A 72 5.48 -18.33 6.93
C LEU A 72 7.00 -18.35 6.77
N LEU A 73 7.65 -17.18 6.71
CA LEU A 73 9.11 -17.08 6.63
C LEU A 73 9.77 -17.70 7.87
N LYS A 74 9.29 -17.35 9.07
CA LYS A 74 9.79 -17.94 10.33
C LYS A 74 9.56 -19.45 10.40
N GLY A 75 8.38 -19.93 10.02
CA GLY A 75 8.04 -21.35 9.98
C GLY A 75 8.92 -22.16 9.03
N ASN A 76 9.42 -21.52 7.96
CA ASN A 76 10.37 -22.10 7.02
C ASN A 76 11.84 -21.82 7.37
N LYS A 77 12.14 -21.37 8.60
CA LYS A 77 13.50 -21.11 9.09
C LYS A 77 14.26 -20.10 8.21
N VAL A 78 13.55 -19.08 7.72
CA VAL A 78 14.15 -17.95 6.99
C VAL A 78 14.52 -16.87 7.99
N ASP A 79 15.78 -16.45 7.95
CA ASP A 79 16.26 -15.32 8.74
C ASP A 79 15.79 -14.02 8.11
N ILE A 80 15.09 -13.18 8.87
CA ILE A 80 14.66 -11.86 8.44
C ILE A 80 15.59 -10.84 9.07
N VAL A 81 16.35 -10.13 8.23
CA VAL A 81 17.23 -9.05 8.65
C VAL A 81 16.60 -7.72 8.23
N ARG A 82 16.53 -6.78 9.16
CA ARG A 82 16.04 -5.42 8.87
C ARG A 82 17.21 -4.53 8.47
N GLY A 83 17.06 -3.83 7.34
CA GLY A 83 18.07 -2.89 6.87
C GLY A 83 18.12 -2.78 5.35
N GLU A 84 18.97 -1.87 4.88
CA GLU A 84 19.22 -1.62 3.47
C GLU A 84 20.52 -2.28 3.03
N VAL A 85 20.51 -2.85 1.82
CA VAL A 85 21.62 -3.65 1.28
C VAL A 85 22.48 -2.84 0.33
N TYR A 86 23.79 -2.87 0.54
CA TYR A 86 24.80 -2.29 -0.33
C TYR A 86 25.80 -3.36 -0.76
N PHE A 87 25.88 -3.66 -2.06
CA PHE A 87 26.87 -4.61 -2.58
C PHE A 87 28.28 -4.02 -2.47
N VAL A 88 29.19 -4.79 -1.87
CA VAL A 88 30.62 -4.45 -1.80
C VAL A 88 31.35 -5.04 -2.99
N ASP A 89 31.00 -6.28 -3.33
CA ASP A 89 31.53 -7.02 -4.48
C ASP A 89 30.52 -8.08 -4.95
N LYS A 90 30.95 -8.99 -5.83
CA LYS A 90 30.12 -10.05 -6.43
C LYS A 90 29.48 -11.03 -5.43
N ASN A 91 30.04 -11.19 -4.23
CA ASN A 91 29.64 -12.20 -3.25
C ASN A 91 29.49 -11.65 -1.82
N THR A 92 29.65 -10.34 -1.65
CA THR A 92 29.62 -9.66 -0.36
C THR A 92 28.71 -8.45 -0.41
N ALA A 93 27.86 -8.31 0.60
CA ALA A 93 27.04 -7.12 0.79
C ALA A 93 27.07 -6.66 2.25
N LYS A 94 26.89 -5.36 2.47
CA LYS A 94 26.63 -4.77 3.78
C LYS A 94 25.14 -4.56 3.93
N VAL A 95 24.60 -4.90 5.09
CA VAL A 95 23.26 -4.54 5.51
C VAL A 95 23.39 -3.47 6.58
N MET A 96 22.74 -2.34 6.35
CA MET A 96 22.79 -1.18 7.23
C MET A 96 21.39 -0.86 7.75
N ASP A 97 21.27 -0.70 9.07
CA ASP A 97 20.15 -0.02 9.72
C ASP A 97 20.63 1.30 10.33
N ASP A 98 19.77 2.05 11.01
CA ASP A 98 20.12 3.37 11.58
C ASP A 98 21.27 3.32 12.61
N LYS A 99 21.60 2.14 13.15
CA LYS A 99 22.52 1.96 14.27
C LYS A 99 23.66 0.98 13.98
N ASN A 100 23.48 0.06 13.05
CA ASN A 100 24.36 -1.08 12.82
C ASN A 100 24.68 -1.23 11.33
N SER A 101 25.88 -1.73 11.07
CA SER A 101 26.31 -2.21 9.76
C SER A 101 26.87 -3.61 9.93
N GLN A 102 26.29 -4.59 9.24
CA GLN A 102 26.74 -5.97 9.24
C GLN A 102 27.09 -6.43 7.82
N THR A 103 28.21 -7.14 7.70
CA THR A 103 28.65 -7.70 6.41
C THR A 103 28.17 -9.13 6.27
N TYR A 104 27.58 -9.45 5.12
CA TYR A 104 27.11 -10.78 4.75
C TYR A 104 27.82 -11.25 3.49
N THR A 105 28.22 -12.52 3.48
CA THR A 105 28.71 -13.20 2.28
C THR A 105 27.66 -14.20 1.81
N PHE A 106 27.56 -14.39 0.49
CA PHE A 106 26.57 -15.27 -0.10
C PHE A 106 27.11 -16.00 -1.33
N LYS A 107 26.63 -17.24 -1.54
CA LYS A 107 26.88 -18.00 -2.77
C LYS A 107 25.95 -17.56 -3.90
N HIS A 108 24.70 -17.24 -3.56
CA HIS A 108 23.66 -16.80 -4.48
C HIS A 108 22.93 -15.59 -3.88
N CYS A 109 22.52 -14.66 -4.74
CA CYS A 109 21.74 -13.49 -4.36
C CYS A 109 20.56 -13.33 -5.33
N ILE A 110 19.39 -13.02 -4.78
CA ILE A 110 18.19 -12.68 -5.54
C ILE A 110 17.87 -11.23 -5.26
N ILE A 111 17.88 -10.39 -6.30
CA ILE A 111 17.51 -8.98 -6.19
C ILE A 111 16.00 -8.86 -6.44
N ALA A 112 15.27 -8.40 -5.42
CA ALA A 112 13.81 -8.25 -5.45
C ALA A 112 13.37 -6.90 -4.82
N THR A 113 14.10 -5.82 -5.10
CA THR A 113 13.92 -4.50 -4.45
C THR A 113 12.71 -3.70 -4.95
N GLY A 114 12.04 -4.16 -6.01
CA GLY A 114 10.82 -3.54 -6.52
C GLY A 114 11.05 -2.21 -7.23
N SER A 115 10.11 -1.28 -7.08
CA SER A 115 10.08 0.03 -7.74
C SER A 115 9.57 1.11 -6.79
N ARG A 116 9.58 2.37 -7.23
CA ARG A 116 9.09 3.54 -6.47
C ARG A 116 8.26 4.46 -7.36
N THR A 117 7.45 5.30 -6.72
CA THR A 117 6.66 6.34 -7.40
C THR A 117 7.58 7.39 -8.04
N ILE A 118 7.15 7.93 -9.18
CA ILE A 118 7.87 9.00 -9.88
C ILE A 118 7.35 10.33 -9.33
N GLU A 119 8.24 11.17 -8.83
CA GLU A 119 7.92 12.55 -8.47
C GLU A 119 8.11 13.46 -9.69
N LEU A 120 7.09 14.23 -10.05
CA LEU A 120 7.17 15.18 -11.16
C LEU A 120 7.91 16.45 -10.70
N PRO A 121 8.87 16.99 -11.47
CA PRO A 121 9.60 18.21 -11.09
C PRO A 121 8.70 19.39 -10.75
N THR A 122 7.60 19.57 -11.50
CA THR A 122 6.61 20.65 -11.33
C THR A 122 5.64 20.41 -10.17
N PHE A 123 5.47 19.16 -9.73
CA PHE A 123 4.55 18.78 -8.66
C PHE A 123 5.30 18.01 -7.59
N LYS A 124 6.09 18.74 -6.80
CA LYS A 124 6.76 18.19 -5.62
C LYS A 124 5.75 17.73 -4.59
N TYR A 125 6.07 16.63 -3.89
CA TYR A 125 5.20 16.12 -2.85
C TYR A 125 5.05 17.14 -1.71
N THR A 126 3.82 17.28 -1.24
CA THR A 126 3.41 18.14 -0.12
C THR A 126 2.27 17.46 0.62
N ASP A 127 1.70 18.10 1.64
CA ASP A 127 0.50 17.59 2.32
C ASP A 127 -0.72 17.44 1.39
N ARG A 128 -0.72 18.10 0.23
CA ARG A 128 -1.81 18.05 -0.76
C ARG A 128 -1.42 17.44 -2.10
N VAL A 129 -0.13 17.29 -2.37
CA VAL A 129 0.40 16.61 -3.56
C VAL A 129 0.99 15.29 -3.07
N ILE A 130 0.22 14.23 -3.23
CA ILE A 130 0.51 12.93 -2.64
C ILE A 130 0.62 11.86 -3.73
N ASP A 131 1.37 10.81 -3.44
CA ASP A 131 1.47 9.62 -4.29
C ASP A 131 0.39 8.57 -3.93
N SER A 132 0.48 7.37 -4.51
CA SER A 132 -0.44 6.28 -4.20
C SER A 132 -0.39 5.86 -2.73
N THR A 133 0.76 5.96 -2.06
CA THR A 133 0.89 5.63 -0.65
C THR A 133 0.14 6.63 0.23
N GLY A 134 0.31 7.93 -0.05
CA GLY A 134 -0.45 8.98 0.63
C GLY A 134 -1.94 8.87 0.34
N ALA A 135 -2.31 8.63 -0.92
CA ALA A 135 -3.71 8.44 -1.31
C ALA A 135 -4.33 7.20 -0.67
N LEU A 136 -3.59 6.14 -0.36
CA LEU A 136 -4.14 5.01 0.40
C LEU A 136 -4.33 5.34 1.89
N ASN A 137 -3.61 6.32 2.44
CA ASN A 137 -3.53 6.59 3.87
C ASN A 137 -4.09 7.96 4.28
N LEU A 138 -4.99 8.53 3.48
CA LEU A 138 -5.73 9.74 3.86
C LEU A 138 -6.48 9.53 5.18
N LYS A 139 -6.45 10.52 6.06
CA LYS A 139 -7.15 10.46 7.35
C LYS A 139 -8.65 10.79 7.22
N GLU A 140 -8.98 11.59 6.23
CA GLU A 140 -10.33 12.09 5.97
C GLU A 140 -10.63 11.96 4.47
N LEU A 141 -11.92 11.85 4.16
CA LEU A 141 -12.36 11.77 2.79
C LEU A 141 -12.26 13.17 2.12
N PRO A 142 -11.48 13.32 1.04
CA PRO A 142 -11.31 14.63 0.41
C PRO A 142 -12.59 15.05 -0.31
N LYS A 143 -12.96 16.33 -0.18
CA LYS A 143 -14.11 16.91 -0.92
C LYS A 143 -13.90 16.89 -2.44
N LYS A 144 -12.65 17.04 -2.87
CA LYS A 144 -12.23 17.03 -4.28
C LYS A 144 -10.85 16.40 -4.38
N ILE A 145 -10.65 15.59 -5.41
CA ILE A 145 -9.37 14.96 -5.74
C ILE A 145 -9.09 15.16 -7.23
N VAL A 146 -7.83 15.40 -7.57
CA VAL A 146 -7.35 15.46 -8.96
C VAL A 146 -6.34 14.35 -9.14
N VAL A 147 -6.51 13.54 -10.20
CA VAL A 147 -5.61 12.44 -10.53
C VAL A 147 -4.74 12.85 -11.71
N ILE A 148 -3.41 12.89 -11.51
CA ILE A 148 -2.45 13.16 -12.57
C ILE A 148 -1.92 11.82 -13.08
N GLY A 149 -2.37 11.42 -14.28
CA GLY A 149 -2.02 10.17 -14.95
C GLY A 149 -3.16 9.16 -15.00
N GLY A 150 -3.62 8.81 -16.20
CA GLY A 150 -4.72 7.87 -16.46
C GLY A 150 -4.33 6.38 -16.46
N GLY A 151 -3.24 6.04 -15.77
CA GLY A 151 -2.82 4.64 -15.61
C GLY A 151 -3.70 3.90 -14.59
N TYR A 152 -3.56 2.58 -14.52
CA TYR A 152 -4.46 1.74 -13.71
C TYR A 152 -4.49 2.17 -12.23
N VAL A 153 -3.37 2.55 -11.62
CA VAL A 153 -3.32 3.01 -10.21
C VAL A 153 -4.18 4.26 -10.00
N GLY A 154 -4.05 5.24 -10.91
CA GLY A 154 -4.81 6.48 -10.86
C GLY A 154 -6.30 6.23 -11.03
N THR A 155 -6.68 5.39 -12.00
CA THR A 155 -8.08 5.04 -12.27
C THR A 155 -8.69 4.22 -11.14
N GLU A 156 -7.96 3.27 -10.56
CA GLU A 156 -8.39 2.45 -9.43
C GLU A 156 -8.70 3.32 -8.20
N LEU A 157 -7.74 4.17 -7.79
CA LEU A 157 -7.91 5.02 -6.63
C LEU A 157 -8.91 6.14 -6.88
N GLY A 158 -8.94 6.72 -8.08
CA GLY A 158 -9.93 7.71 -8.49
C GLY A 158 -11.35 7.15 -8.39
N THR A 159 -11.57 5.92 -8.88
CA THR A 159 -12.86 5.22 -8.77
C THR A 159 -13.23 4.96 -7.31
N ALA A 160 -12.29 4.48 -6.50
CA ALA A 160 -12.54 4.23 -5.08
C ALA A 160 -12.99 5.50 -4.36
N TYR A 161 -12.27 6.61 -4.57
CA TYR A 161 -12.62 7.90 -3.97
C TYR A 161 -13.92 8.49 -4.51
N ALA A 162 -14.21 8.35 -5.81
CA ALA A 162 -15.47 8.79 -6.39
C ALA A 162 -16.67 8.05 -5.79
N ASN A 163 -16.56 6.74 -5.60
CA ASN A 163 -17.62 5.93 -4.99
C ASN A 163 -17.82 6.26 -3.50
N LEU A 164 -16.74 6.58 -2.78
CA LEU A 164 -16.82 7.00 -1.39
C LEU A 164 -17.31 8.44 -1.22
N ALA A 165 -17.05 9.33 -2.18
CA ALA A 165 -17.47 10.73 -2.16
C ALA A 165 -18.99 10.85 -1.99
N GLN A 166 -19.45 11.74 -1.10
CA GLN A 166 -20.87 12.08 -1.00
C GLN A 166 -21.27 12.86 -2.26
N LYS A 167 -22.34 12.40 -2.94
CA LYS A 167 -22.96 13.12 -4.07
C LYS A 167 -23.63 14.40 -3.57
#